data_AF-A0A356X1F9-F1
#
_entry.id   AF-A0A356X1F9-F1
#
_cell.length_a   1.000
_cell.length_b   1.000
_cell.length_c   1.000
_cell.angle_alpha   90.00
_cell.angle_beta   90.00
_cell.angle_gamma   90.00
#
_symmetry.space_group_name_H-M   'P 1'
#
loop_
_entity.id
_entity.type
_entity.pdbx_description
1 polymer ?
#
loop_
_entity_poly.entity_id
_entity_poly.type
_entity_poly.pdbx_seq_one_letter_code
_entity_poly.pdbx_strand_id
1 'polypeptide(L)'
;AEDDMKLDRYKTHNIEIVVDRFVISPKSEKRIADSIRLALEMADGNVILAIKDGDEVSDKLYSQNLFDHESGLAYEDPAPNLFSFNSPYGNCKKCEGLGYTYDVSWK
;
A
#
# COMPACT_ATOMS: atom_id res chain seq x y z
N ALA A 1 14.94 -30.43 -1.11
CA ALA A 1 15.36 -29.45 -0.09
C ALA A 1 14.17 -28.58 0.30
N GLU A 2 13.01 -29.17 0.59
CA GLU A 2 11.73 -28.45 0.75
C GLU A 2 11.09 -28.62 2.14
N ASP A 3 11.71 -29.38 3.06
CA ASP A 3 11.06 -29.76 4.33
C ASP A 3 11.19 -28.70 5.45
N ASP A 4 11.93 -27.61 5.19
CA ASP A 4 12.36 -26.64 6.21
C ASP A 4 11.73 -25.23 6.09
N MET A 5 10.73 -25.05 5.22
CA MET A 5 10.00 -23.77 5.08
C MET A 5 8.67 -23.76 5.85
N LYS A 6 8.62 -24.38 7.03
CA LYS A 6 7.41 -24.39 7.86
C LYS A 6 7.29 -23.11 8.69
N LEU A 7 6.17 -22.41 8.54
CA LEU A 7 5.84 -21.21 9.32
C LEU A 7 5.06 -21.56 10.60
N ASP A 8 5.30 -20.79 11.65
CA ASP A 8 4.57 -20.90 12.92
C ASP A 8 3.11 -20.46 12.74
N ARG A 9 2.15 -21.31 13.12
CA ARG A 9 0.72 -21.06 12.93
C ARG A 9 0.20 -19.83 13.70
N TYR A 10 0.85 -19.47 14.80
CA TYR A 10 0.34 -18.45 15.73
C TYR A 10 1.11 -17.12 15.62
N LYS A 11 1.86 -16.92 14.54
CA LYS A 11 2.61 -15.69 14.29
C LYS A 11 2.20 -15.08 12.96
N THR A 12 2.23 -13.75 12.90
CA THR A 12 2.13 -13.01 11.64
C THR A 12 3.45 -13.16 10.90
N HIS A 13 3.38 -13.44 9.59
CA HIS A 13 4.55 -13.57 8.72
C HIS A 13 4.42 -12.61 7.55
N ASN A 14 5.53 -12.00 7.17
CA ASN A 14 5.64 -11.26 5.92
C ASN A 14 6.32 -12.19 4.91
N ILE A 15 5.65 -12.47 3.80
CA ILE A 15 6.14 -13.38 2.77
C ILE A 15 6.29 -12.56 1.49
N GLU A 16 7.53 -12.44 1.04
CA GLU A 16 7.88 -11.74 -0.18
C GLU A 16 8.37 -12.74 -1.21
N ILE A 17 7.89 -12.60 -2.45
CA ILE A 17 8.22 -13.50 -3.54
C ILE A 17 9.09 -12.74 -4.53
N VAL A 18 10.27 -13.28 -4.81
CA VAL A 18 11.14 -12.72 -5.85
C VAL A 18 10.60 -13.13 -7.21
N VAL A 19 10.05 -12.15 -7.95
CA VAL A 19 9.43 -12.39 -9.26
C VAL A 19 10.45 -12.40 -10.39
N ASP A 20 11.34 -11.42 -10.46
CA ASP A 20 12.40 -11.35 -11.48
C ASP A 20 13.64 -10.62 -10.94
N ARG A 21 14.79 -10.82 -11.60
CA ARG A 21 16.03 -10.08 -11.41
C ARG A 21 16.55 -9.63 -12.78
N PHE A 22 16.69 -8.33 -12.97
CA PHE A 22 17.11 -7.77 -14.25
C PHE A 22 18.05 -6.58 -14.08
N VAL A 23 18.81 -6.30 -15.14
CA VAL A 23 19.60 -5.08 -15.30
C VAL A 23 18.89 -4.20 -16.33
N ILE A 24 18.76 -2.91 -16.03
CA ILE A 24 18.03 -1.97 -16.88
C ILE A 24 18.83 -1.74 -18.18
N SER A 25 18.17 -1.94 -19.30
CA SER A 25 18.69 -1.65 -20.64
C SER A 25 17.56 -1.21 -21.57
N PRO A 26 17.84 -0.57 -22.73
CA PRO A 26 16.78 -0.17 -23.66
C PRO A 26 15.93 -1.32 -24.19
N LYS A 27 16.44 -2.56 -24.17
CA LYS A 27 15.72 -3.76 -24.63
C LYS A 27 14.89 -4.43 -23.54
N SER A 28 15.08 -4.06 -22.27
CA SER A 28 14.43 -4.74 -21.14
C SER A 28 13.05 -4.18 -20.80
N GLU A 29 12.63 -3.06 -21.40
CA GLU A 29 11.36 -2.38 -21.08
C GLU A 29 10.16 -3.34 -21.05
N LYS A 30 9.98 -4.14 -22.12
CA LYS A 30 8.87 -5.12 -22.19
C LYS A 30 8.94 -6.16 -21.06
N ARG A 31 10.14 -6.72 -20.80
CA ARG A 31 10.35 -7.72 -19.74
C ARG A 31 10.06 -7.12 -18.36
N ILE A 32 10.50 -5.90 -18.10
CA ILE A 32 10.26 -5.18 -16.85
C ILE A 32 8.76 -4.97 -16.67
N ALA A 33 8.06 -4.49 -17.70
CA ALA A 33 6.63 -4.29 -17.65
C ALA A 33 5.87 -5.60 -17.36
N ASP A 34 6.24 -6.71 -18.01
CA ASP A 34 5.61 -8.01 -17.79
C ASP A 34 5.89 -8.55 -16.38
N SER A 35 7.11 -8.34 -15.86
CA SER A 35 7.49 -8.75 -14.49
C SER A 35 6.77 -7.94 -13.42
N ILE A 36 6.63 -6.63 -13.62
CA ILE A 36 5.88 -5.76 -12.71
C ILE A 36 4.40 -6.14 -12.72
N ARG A 37 3.80 -6.41 -13.89
CA ARG A 37 2.41 -6.89 -13.95
C ARG A 37 2.21 -8.18 -13.16
N LEU A 38 3.08 -9.16 -13.35
CA LEU A 38 3.02 -10.42 -12.62
C LEU A 38 3.16 -10.21 -11.11
N ALA A 39 4.09 -9.36 -10.67
CA ALA A 39 4.26 -9.06 -9.25
C ALA A 39 3.01 -8.41 -8.64
N LEU A 40 2.45 -7.42 -9.34
CA LEU A 40 1.22 -6.75 -8.90
C LEU A 40 0.03 -7.71 -8.84
N GLU A 41 -0.11 -8.62 -9.80
CA GLU A 41 -1.17 -9.64 -9.80
C GLU A 41 -1.02 -10.63 -8.63
N MET A 42 0.21 -11.04 -8.31
CA MET A 42 0.49 -11.98 -7.23
C MET A 42 0.34 -11.38 -5.82
N ALA A 43 0.48 -10.07 -5.68
CA ALA A 43 0.53 -9.37 -4.39
C ALA A 43 -0.56 -8.29 -4.25
N ASP A 44 -1.73 -8.52 -4.85
CA ASP A 44 -2.94 -7.69 -4.73
C ASP A 44 -2.67 -6.18 -4.98
N GLY A 45 -1.99 -5.92 -6.10
CA GLY A 45 -1.65 -4.57 -6.53
C GLY A 45 -0.42 -3.96 -5.88
N ASN A 46 0.39 -4.71 -5.12
CA ASN A 46 1.62 -4.21 -4.49
C ASN A 46 2.88 -4.80 -5.13
N VAL A 47 3.97 -4.03 -5.15
CA VAL A 47 5.28 -4.50 -5.62
C VAL A 47 6.40 -3.81 -4.85
N ILE A 48 7.44 -4.57 -4.50
CA ILE A 48 8.66 -4.04 -3.89
C ILE A 48 9.77 -4.10 -4.94
N LEU A 49 10.40 -2.96 -5.22
CA LEU A 49 11.59 -2.89 -6.05
C LEU A 49 12.82 -2.76 -5.14
N ALA A 50 13.61 -3.83 -5.08
CA ALA A 50 14.93 -3.83 -4.44
C ALA A 50 15.97 -3.26 -5.42
N ILE A 51 16.34 -1.99 -5.24
CA ILE A 51 17.25 -1.27 -6.12
C ILE A 51 18.66 -1.32 -5.52
N LYS A 52 19.60 -1.91 -6.26
CA LYS A 52 21.00 -1.96 -5.90
C LYS A 52 21.75 -0.74 -6.47
N ASP A 53 22.39 0.03 -5.60
CA ASP A 53 23.30 1.12 -5.95
C ASP A 53 24.67 0.88 -5.28
N GLY A 54 25.67 0.48 -6.08
CA GLY A 54 26.95 0.01 -5.55
C GLY A 54 26.80 -1.24 -4.68
N ASP A 55 27.17 -1.13 -3.40
CA ASP A 55 27.00 -2.19 -2.39
C ASP A 55 25.71 -2.03 -1.55
N GLU A 56 24.99 -0.90 -1.70
CA GLU A 56 23.75 -0.65 -0.99
C GLU A 56 22.54 -1.19 -1.75
N VAL A 57 21.56 -1.71 -1.02
CA VAL A 57 20.26 -2.14 -1.55
C VAL A 57 19.18 -1.35 -0.83
N SER A 58 18.32 -0.68 -1.59
CA SER A 58 17.19 0.09 -1.08
C SER A 58 15.88 -0.46 -1.62
N ASP A 59 14.91 -0.66 -0.72
CA ASP A 59 13.60 -1.17 -1.10
C ASP A 59 12.63 -0.01 -1.32
N LYS A 60 11.93 -0.05 -2.44
CA LYS A 60 10.85 0.89 -2.77
C LYS A 60 9.55 0.15 -3.02
N LEU A 61 8.61 0.32 -2.10
CA LEU A 61 7.23 -0.13 -2.25
C LEU A 61 6.49 0.71 -3.31
N TYR A 62 5.71 0.05 -4.15
CA TYR A 62 4.74 0.68 -5.05
C TYR A 62 3.42 -0.06 -4.91
N SER A 63 2.32 0.66 -5.08
CA SER A 63 0.97 0.10 -5.06
C SER A 63 0.13 0.67 -6.20
N GLN A 64 -0.79 -0.13 -6.72
CA GLN A 64 -1.87 0.33 -7.60
C GLN A 64 -3.01 0.99 -6.81
N ASN A 65 -3.08 0.71 -5.50
CA ASN A 65 -4.07 1.31 -4.62
C ASN A 65 -3.62 2.72 -4.21
N LEU A 66 -4.57 3.52 -3.72
CA LEU A 66 -4.27 4.85 -3.20
C LEU A 66 -3.43 4.72 -1.93
N PHE A 67 -2.15 5.04 -2.03
CA PHE A 67 -1.19 4.89 -0.95
C PHE A 67 -0.14 5.99 -1.02
N ASP A 68 0.29 6.46 0.15
CA ASP A 68 1.44 7.36 0.26
C ASP A 68 2.71 6.56 0.60
N HIS A 69 3.70 6.64 -0.29
CA HIS A 69 4.97 5.93 -0.16
C HIS A 69 5.84 6.43 1.00
N GLU A 70 5.70 7.70 1.40
CA GLU A 70 6.49 8.26 2.48
C GLU A 70 5.91 7.93 3.86
N SER A 71 4.60 8.11 4.06
CA SER A 71 3.96 7.86 5.36
C SER A 71 3.51 6.42 5.57
N GLY A 72 3.36 5.63 4.51
CA GLY A 72 2.82 4.27 4.60
C GLY A 72 1.30 4.21 4.74
N LEU A 73 0.59 5.33 4.52
CA LEU A 73 -0.86 5.38 4.65
C LEU A 73 -1.55 4.90 3.37
N ALA A 74 -2.41 3.90 3.51
CA ALA A 74 -3.35 3.48 2.48
C ALA A 74 -4.68 4.22 2.66
N TYR A 75 -5.27 4.64 1.55
CA TYR A 75 -6.56 5.32 1.49
C TYR A 75 -7.62 4.40 0.87
N GLU A 76 -8.87 4.60 1.27
CA GLU A 76 -10.01 4.00 0.58
C GLU A 76 -10.25 4.69 -0.77
N ASP A 77 -10.89 3.97 -1.69
CA ASP A 77 -11.29 4.54 -2.96
C ASP A 77 -12.27 5.71 -2.77
N PRO A 78 -12.09 6.83 -3.50
CA PRO A 78 -12.95 8.00 -3.37
C PRO A 78 -14.37 7.67 -3.83
N ALA A 79 -15.29 7.53 -2.87
CA ALA A 79 -16.71 7.39 -3.10
C ALA A 79 -17.46 8.70 -2.75
N PRO A 80 -18.56 9.05 -3.45
CA PRO A 80 -19.29 10.30 -3.22
C PRO A 80 -19.75 10.52 -1.76
N ASN A 81 -20.04 9.44 -1.04
CA ASN A 81 -20.47 9.47 0.36
C ASN A 81 -19.33 9.76 1.35
N LEU A 82 -18.05 9.59 0.97
CA LEU A 82 -16.89 10.03 1.76
C LEU A 82 -16.80 11.56 1.81
N PHE A 83 -17.35 12.25 0.82
CA PHE A 83 -17.38 13.71 0.75
C PHE A 83 -18.69 14.31 1.28
N SER A 84 -19.62 13.47 1.75
CA SER A 84 -20.91 13.90 2.27
C SER A 84 -20.86 14.00 3.79
N PHE A 85 -21.00 15.22 4.31
CA PHE A 85 -21.16 15.45 5.76
C PHE A 85 -22.46 14.87 6.33
N ASN A 86 -23.43 14.53 5.48
CA ASN A 86 -24.67 13.84 5.87
C ASN A 86 -24.52 12.31 5.92
N SER A 87 -23.35 11.78 5.54
CA SER A 87 -23.06 10.35 5.56
C SER A 87 -22.18 10.00 6.76
N PRO A 88 -22.41 8.88 7.46
CA PRO A 88 -21.52 8.42 8.53
C PRO A 88 -20.11 8.09 8.03
N TYR A 89 -19.92 7.89 6.73
CA TYR A 89 -18.61 7.67 6.11
C TYR A 89 -17.83 8.97 5.90
N GLY A 90 -18.51 10.07 5.57
CA GLY A 90 -17.87 11.37 5.27
C GLY A 90 -17.97 12.40 6.40
N ASN A 91 -18.76 12.13 7.44
CA ASN A 91 -18.94 13.07 8.53
C ASN A 91 -17.73 13.11 9.47
N CYS A 92 -17.46 14.31 10.00
CA CYS A 92 -16.50 14.46 11.07
C CYS A 92 -17.02 13.76 12.33
N LYS A 93 -16.24 12.84 12.91
CA LYS A 93 -16.63 12.08 14.12
C LYS A 93 -16.83 12.94 15.37
N LYS A 94 -16.33 14.17 15.37
CA LYS A 94 -16.43 15.10 16.52
C LYS A 94 -17.71 15.92 16.52
N CYS A 95 -18.20 16.34 15.36
CA CYS A 95 -19.38 17.20 15.22
C CYS A 95 -20.52 16.56 14.43
N GLU A 96 -20.36 15.29 14.04
CA GLU A 96 -21.33 14.51 13.27
C GLU A 96 -21.77 15.17 11.94
N GLY A 97 -20.91 16.00 11.37
CA GLY A 97 -21.19 16.71 10.12
C GLY A 97 -21.88 18.07 10.28
N LEU A 98 -22.15 18.51 11.52
CA LEU A 98 -22.80 19.80 11.80
C LEU A 98 -21.85 21.00 11.67
N GLY A 99 -20.55 20.78 11.78
CA GLY A 99 -19.51 21.84 11.70
C GLY A 99 -19.31 22.65 12.99
N TYR A 100 -20.14 22.45 14.00
CA TYR A 100 -20.00 23.03 15.34
C TYR A 100 -20.34 22.01 16.42
N THR A 101 -19.88 22.26 17.64
CA THR A 101 -20.23 21.48 18.84
C THR A 101 -20.80 22.42 19.87
N TYR A 102 -21.84 22.00 20.58
CA TYR A 102 -22.36 22.74 21.72
C TYR A 102 -21.43 22.53 22.92
N ASP A 103 -20.89 23.62 23.44
CA ASP A 103 -20.13 23.63 24.68
C ASP A 103 -20.87 24.48 25.71
N VAL A 104 -20.86 24.06 26.97
CA VAL A 104 -21.63 24.72 28.03
C VAL A 104 -20.75 25.80 28.65
N SER A 105 -20.96 27.06 28.28
CA SER A 105 -20.27 28.19 28.92
C SER A 105 -21.00 28.61 30.20
N TRP A 106 -20.38 28.40 31.35
CA TRP A 106 -20.92 28.73 32.69
C TRP A 106 -20.80 30.21 33.07
N LYS A 107 -21.07 31.13 32.14
CA LYS A 107 -21.19 32.57 32.46
C LYS A 107 -22.63 32.94 32.77
#